data_AF-A0A967N6X9-F1
#
_entry.id   AF-A0A967N6X9-F1
#
_cell.length_a   1.000
_cell.length_b   1.000
_cell.length_c   1.000
_cell.angle_alpha   90.00
_cell.angle_beta   90.00
_cell.angle_gamma   90.00
#
_symmetry.space_group_name_H-M   'P 1'
#
loop_
_entity.id
_entity.type
_entity.pdbx_description
1 polymer ?
#
loop_
_entity_poly.entity_id
_entity_poly.type
_entity_poly.pdbx_seq_one_letter_code
_entity_poly.pdbx_strand_id
1 'polypeptide(L)'
;MLEARRFAADSLGLRLGDSYTTYTRLERDTLALVLSAAHKDRLEARTWWFPIVGRVPYRAYFSEGDARAAEDELRGEGFDTYLRPTAAFSTLGWFSDPLLSTVVGQDHVALVETVLHEIAHTHLFVPGRVRFNESFATFVGHTAAAAFFCRRTGGGPDTVWCRRARDRWADVQAFSRFLDRVVADLSAVYGNPGLSREEKLARREEIFEDAKRRFRTELRPGLRSYRFGYFLRTPLNNATLLARMRYYHRLPDFGELLERGDGDLAATVAFLAEAAGETEDPFDLLPGSDPGG
;
A
#
# COMPACT_ATOMS: atom_id res chain seq x y z
N MET A 1 -2.66 6.84 20.32
CA MET A 1 -3.91 6.70 19.54
C MET A 1 -4.82 7.90 19.70
N LEU A 2 -5.34 8.23 20.90
CA LEU A 2 -6.25 9.37 21.10
C LEU A 2 -5.68 10.73 20.68
N GLU A 3 -4.39 10.97 20.91
CA GLU A 3 -3.72 12.20 20.46
C GLU A 3 -3.63 12.30 18.94
N ALA A 4 -3.29 11.20 18.25
CA ALA A 4 -3.24 11.14 16.79
C ALA A 4 -4.63 11.35 16.16
N ARG A 5 -5.70 10.81 16.78
CA ARG A 5 -7.09 11.05 16.36
C ARG A 5 -7.48 12.52 16.47
N ARG A 6 -7.18 13.15 17.61
CA ARG A 6 -7.43 14.58 17.82
C ARG A 6 -6.66 15.42 16.81
N PHE A 7 -5.39 15.13 16.60
CA PHE A 7 -4.60 15.80 15.58
C PHE A 7 -5.21 15.66 14.17
N ALA A 8 -5.67 14.46 13.79
CA ALA A 8 -6.33 14.23 12.50
C ALA A 8 -7.59 15.09 12.31
N ALA A 9 -8.44 15.19 13.33
CA ALA A 9 -9.62 16.04 13.26
C ALA A 9 -9.27 17.53 13.33
N ASP A 10 -8.56 17.93 14.38
CA ASP A 10 -8.38 19.33 14.75
C ASP A 10 -7.38 20.05 13.84
N SER A 11 -6.33 19.35 13.38
CA SER A 11 -5.24 19.95 12.60
C SER A 11 -5.32 19.66 11.10
N LEU A 12 -5.99 18.57 10.70
CA LEU A 12 -6.09 18.16 9.30
C LEU A 12 -7.54 18.16 8.76
N GLY A 13 -8.55 18.40 9.60
CA GLY A 13 -9.95 18.40 9.17
C GLY A 13 -10.46 17.02 8.72
N LEU A 14 -9.78 15.94 9.09
CA LEU A 14 -10.17 14.60 8.64
C LEU A 14 -11.45 14.15 9.34
N ARG A 15 -12.33 13.53 8.55
CA ARG A 15 -13.59 12.96 9.04
C ARG A 15 -13.26 11.72 9.85
N LEU A 16 -13.49 11.78 11.16
CA LEU A 16 -13.36 10.63 12.02
C LEU A 16 -14.58 9.74 11.86
N GLY A 17 -14.37 8.44 11.60
CA GLY A 17 -15.43 7.45 11.77
C GLY A 17 -15.69 7.14 13.24
N ASP A 18 -16.87 6.58 13.51
CA ASP A 18 -17.27 6.07 14.83
C ASP A 18 -16.37 4.91 15.30
N SER A 19 -15.70 4.22 14.38
CA SER A 19 -15.01 2.95 14.58
C SER A 19 -13.59 3.05 15.16
N TYR A 20 -13.33 3.76 16.27
CA TYR A 20 -11.99 3.71 16.90
C TYR A 20 -11.94 4.03 18.41
N THR A 21 -13.06 3.95 19.14
CA THR A 21 -12.99 4.04 20.60
C THR A 21 -12.43 2.77 21.24
N THR A 22 -12.22 1.69 20.46
CA THR A 22 -11.77 0.41 21.00
C THR A 22 -10.73 -0.20 20.05
N TYR A 23 -9.45 -0.05 20.38
CA TYR A 23 -8.46 -1.05 19.98
C TYR A 23 -8.78 -2.30 20.80
N THR A 24 -9.66 -3.16 20.29
CA THR A 24 -9.84 -4.48 20.89
C THR A 24 -8.65 -5.31 20.46
N ARG A 25 -7.66 -5.42 21.35
CA ARG A 25 -6.70 -6.52 21.29
C ARG A 25 -7.55 -7.79 21.39
N LEU A 26 -7.84 -8.43 20.26
CA LEU A 26 -8.57 -9.69 20.28
C LEU A 26 -7.73 -10.68 21.09
N GLU A 27 -8.34 -11.31 22.10
CA GLU A 27 -7.69 -12.32 22.94
C GLU A 27 -7.32 -13.59 22.15
N ARG A 28 -7.70 -13.66 20.89
CA ARG A 28 -7.29 -14.67 19.93
C ARG A 28 -6.70 -13.96 18.71
N ASP A 29 -5.44 -14.23 18.42
CA ASP A 29 -4.86 -14.03 17.09
C ASP A 29 -5.62 -14.93 16.11
N THR A 30 -6.83 -14.55 15.71
CA THR A 30 -7.49 -15.23 14.59
C THR A 30 -6.71 -14.83 13.34
N LEU A 31 -5.70 -15.62 13.02
CA LEU A 31 -4.90 -15.47 11.82
C LEU A 31 -5.79 -15.89 10.64
N ALA A 32 -6.19 -14.92 9.83
CA ALA A 32 -6.74 -15.21 8.52
C ALA A 32 -5.60 -15.30 7.51
N LEU A 33 -5.80 -16.06 6.44
CA LEU A 33 -4.91 -16.08 5.29
C LEU A 33 -5.55 -15.29 4.16
N VAL A 34 -4.76 -14.45 3.51
CA VAL A 34 -5.18 -13.70 2.32
C VAL A 34 -4.46 -14.28 1.12
N LEU A 35 -5.25 -14.70 0.14
CA LEU A 35 -4.80 -15.19 -1.15
C LEU A 35 -4.98 -14.09 -2.19
N SER A 36 -3.89 -13.74 -2.87
CA SER A 36 -3.91 -12.96 -4.11
C SER A 36 -3.46 -13.87 -5.26
N ALA A 37 -3.97 -13.62 -6.47
CA ALA A 37 -3.52 -14.31 -7.68
C ALA A 37 -3.44 -13.35 -8.85
N ALA A 38 -2.55 -13.62 -9.80
CA ALA A 38 -2.34 -12.80 -10.98
C ALA A 38 -1.92 -13.63 -12.18
N HIS A 39 -2.27 -13.14 -13.37
CA HIS A 39 -1.80 -13.76 -14.61
C HIS A 39 -0.28 -13.69 -14.70
N LYS A 40 0.35 -14.72 -15.28
CA LYS A 40 1.81 -14.82 -15.36
C LYS A 40 2.42 -13.89 -16.42
N ASP A 41 1.67 -13.59 -17.46
CA ASP A 41 2.11 -12.91 -18.68
C ASP A 41 1.54 -11.50 -18.86
N ARG A 42 0.87 -10.98 -17.83
CA ARG A 42 0.34 -9.61 -17.77
C ARG A 42 0.12 -9.19 -16.32
N LEU A 43 0.19 -7.89 -16.06
CA LEU A 43 -0.04 -7.30 -14.73
C LEU A 43 -1.53 -7.15 -14.43
N GLU A 44 -2.24 -8.28 -14.41
CA GLU A 44 -3.67 -8.34 -14.13
C GLU A 44 -3.95 -9.32 -12.98
N ALA A 45 -4.57 -8.81 -11.91
CA ALA A 45 -4.95 -9.62 -10.77
C ALA A 45 -6.26 -10.38 -11.05
N ARG A 46 -6.35 -11.62 -10.56
CA ARG A 46 -7.64 -12.29 -10.41
C ARG A 46 -8.47 -11.52 -9.38
N THR A 47 -9.74 -11.29 -9.69
CA THR A 47 -10.66 -10.59 -8.79
C THR A 47 -11.80 -11.49 -8.32
N TRP A 48 -12.28 -11.23 -7.12
CA TRP A 48 -13.47 -11.84 -6.53
C TRP A 48 -14.53 -10.76 -6.33
N TRP A 49 -15.78 -11.07 -6.64
CA TRP A 49 -16.90 -10.13 -6.47
C TRP A 49 -17.61 -10.36 -5.14
N PHE A 50 -17.90 -9.27 -4.42
CA PHE A 50 -18.65 -9.27 -3.17
C PHE A 50 -19.83 -8.28 -3.26
N PRO A 51 -21.03 -8.61 -2.76
CA PRO A 51 -22.26 -7.82 -2.95
C PRO A 51 -22.24 -6.36 -2.49
N ILE A 52 -21.29 -5.97 -1.64
CA ILE A 52 -21.19 -4.60 -1.08
C ILE A 52 -19.92 -3.90 -1.57
N VAL A 53 -18.82 -4.63 -1.69
CA VAL A 53 -17.48 -4.08 -1.96
C VAL A 53 -17.16 -4.07 -3.46
N GLY A 54 -17.87 -4.87 -4.26
CA GLY A 54 -17.59 -5.07 -5.67
C GLY A 54 -16.42 -6.04 -5.90
N ARG A 55 -15.63 -5.79 -6.95
CA ARG A 55 -14.47 -6.63 -7.31
C ARG A 55 -13.25 -6.25 -6.48
N VAL A 56 -12.64 -7.24 -5.83
CA VAL A 56 -11.41 -7.07 -5.04
C VAL A 56 -10.33 -8.04 -5.49
N PRO A 57 -9.04 -7.66 -5.45
CA PRO A 57 -7.94 -8.46 -6.01
C PRO A 57 -7.37 -9.49 -5.02
N TYR A 58 -8.14 -9.89 -4.01
CA TYR A 58 -7.76 -10.89 -3.03
C TYR A 58 -8.97 -11.53 -2.36
N ARG A 59 -8.76 -12.69 -1.74
CA ARG A 59 -9.77 -13.37 -0.92
C ARG A 59 -9.17 -13.83 0.39
N ALA A 60 -9.92 -13.64 1.48
CA ALA A 60 -9.51 -14.10 2.80
C ALA A 60 -10.12 -15.47 3.13
N TYR A 61 -9.39 -16.23 3.95
CA TYR A 61 -9.73 -17.56 4.42
C TYR A 61 -9.45 -17.65 5.92
N PHE A 62 -10.39 -18.20 6.69
CA PHE A 62 -10.22 -18.44 8.13
C PHE A 62 -9.69 -19.85 8.43
N SER A 63 -9.74 -20.75 7.45
CA SER A 63 -9.18 -22.10 7.49
C SER A 63 -7.88 -22.14 6.67
N GLU A 64 -6.78 -22.57 7.29
CA GLU A 64 -5.52 -22.75 6.57
C GLU A 64 -5.63 -23.80 5.46
N GLY A 65 -6.36 -24.89 5.73
CA GLY A 65 -6.61 -25.94 4.73
C GLY A 65 -7.32 -25.41 3.50
N ASP A 66 -8.39 -24.64 3.70
CA ASP A 66 -9.18 -24.06 2.61
C ASP A 66 -8.35 -23.07 1.79
N ALA A 67 -7.52 -22.27 2.47
CA ALA A 67 -6.68 -21.28 1.81
C ALA A 67 -5.59 -21.94 0.93
N ARG A 68 -5.00 -23.04 1.42
CA ARG A 68 -3.99 -23.82 0.67
C ARG A 68 -4.62 -24.55 -0.50
N ALA A 69 -5.78 -25.18 -0.30
CA ALA A 69 -6.51 -25.84 -1.38
C ALA A 69 -6.86 -24.85 -2.51
N ALA A 70 -7.36 -23.65 -2.16
CA ALA A 70 -7.65 -22.60 -3.13
C ALA A 70 -6.39 -22.04 -3.80
N GLU A 71 -5.26 -21.96 -3.08
CA GLU A 71 -3.98 -21.57 -3.66
C GLU A 71 -3.52 -22.59 -4.72
N ASP A 72 -3.60 -23.88 -4.41
CA ASP A 72 -3.17 -24.95 -5.29
C ASP A 72 -4.07 -25.08 -6.53
N GLU A 73 -5.38 -24.85 -6.39
CA GLU A 73 -6.32 -24.73 -7.52
C GLU A 73 -5.88 -23.62 -8.48
N LEU A 74 -5.61 -22.42 -7.97
CA LEU A 74 -5.16 -21.28 -8.80
C LEU A 74 -3.79 -21.52 -9.44
N ARG A 75 -2.87 -22.20 -8.75
CA ARG A 75 -1.60 -22.64 -9.35
C ARG A 75 -1.83 -23.62 -10.48
N GLY A 76 -2.76 -24.57 -10.32
CA GLY A 76 -3.17 -25.52 -11.35
C GLY A 76 -3.79 -24.85 -12.57
N GLU A 77 -4.54 -23.76 -12.37
CA GLU A 77 -5.04 -22.88 -13.44
C GLU A 77 -3.94 -22.02 -14.10
N GLY A 78 -2.70 -22.07 -13.60
CA GLY A 78 -1.56 -21.37 -14.18
C GLY A 78 -1.36 -19.94 -13.69
N PHE A 79 -2.00 -19.51 -12.59
CA PHE A 79 -1.77 -18.22 -11.97
C PHE A 79 -0.47 -18.18 -11.16
N ASP A 80 0.10 -16.98 -11.04
CA ASP A 80 0.99 -16.68 -9.92
C ASP A 80 0.13 -16.46 -8.67
N THR A 81 0.53 -17.02 -7.53
CA THR A 81 -0.21 -16.89 -6.27
C THR A 81 0.63 -16.23 -5.19
N TYR A 82 -0.07 -15.61 -4.23
CA TYR A 82 0.52 -15.12 -3.00
C TYR A 82 -0.45 -15.36 -1.84
N LEU A 83 -0.16 -16.38 -1.05
CA LEU A 83 -0.83 -16.66 0.21
C LEU A 83 -0.01 -16.09 1.38
N ARG A 84 -0.63 -15.26 2.22
CA ARG A 84 0.02 -14.67 3.39
C ARG A 84 -0.91 -14.63 4.60
N PRO A 85 -0.37 -14.66 5.83
CA PRO A 85 -1.15 -14.32 7.01
C PRO A 85 -1.70 -12.90 6.94
N THR A 86 -2.69 -12.60 7.77
CA THR A 86 -3.21 -11.26 8.01
C THR A 86 -3.83 -11.22 9.40
N ALA A 87 -3.73 -10.08 10.08
CA ALA A 87 -4.55 -9.86 11.27
C ALA A 87 -6.00 -9.69 10.80
N ALA A 88 -6.93 -10.37 11.47
CA ALA A 88 -8.27 -10.61 10.94
C ALA A 88 -9.15 -9.36 10.74
N PHE A 89 -8.78 -8.17 11.25
CA PHE A 89 -9.69 -7.01 11.18
C PHE A 89 -8.97 -5.65 11.04
N SER A 90 -9.41 -4.86 10.06
CA SER A 90 -9.40 -3.40 10.00
C SER A 90 -10.85 -2.91 10.14
N THR A 91 -11.00 -1.67 10.58
CA THR A 91 -12.25 -0.98 10.96
C THR A 91 -13.24 -0.77 9.82
N LEU A 92 -12.79 -0.90 8.56
CA LEU A 92 -13.64 -0.81 7.36
C LEU A 92 -14.05 -2.18 6.79
N GLY A 93 -13.81 -3.26 7.53
CA GLY A 93 -14.09 -4.63 7.06
C GLY A 93 -13.01 -5.19 6.12
N TRP A 94 -11.91 -4.47 5.95
CA TRP A 94 -10.70 -4.98 5.32
C TRP A 94 -9.82 -5.70 6.34
N PHE A 95 -8.87 -6.51 5.89
CA PHE A 95 -7.94 -7.18 6.80
C PHE A 95 -6.71 -6.31 7.00
N SER A 96 -6.21 -6.18 8.23
CA SER A 96 -4.96 -5.48 8.52
C SER A 96 -3.79 -6.32 7.97
N ASP A 97 -3.40 -6.01 6.73
CA ASP A 97 -2.33 -6.65 5.96
C ASP A 97 -1.02 -6.66 6.76
N PRO A 98 -0.24 -7.75 6.82
CA PRO A 98 1.09 -7.77 7.45
C PRO A 98 2.04 -6.70 6.93
N LEU A 99 1.85 -6.22 5.70
CA LEU A 99 2.60 -5.08 5.17
C LEU A 99 2.41 -3.82 6.04
N LEU A 100 1.24 -3.66 6.68
CA LEU A 100 0.92 -2.60 7.64
C LEU A 100 1.08 -3.06 9.10
N SER A 101 0.74 -4.31 9.43
CA SER A 101 0.64 -4.79 10.83
C SER A 101 1.94 -5.32 11.44
N THR A 102 2.95 -5.69 10.64
CA THR A 102 4.27 -6.15 11.15
C THR A 102 5.03 -5.07 11.93
N VAL A 103 4.54 -3.84 11.93
CA VAL A 103 5.20 -2.68 12.56
C VAL A 103 4.53 -2.24 13.87
N VAL A 104 3.31 -2.70 14.15
CA VAL A 104 2.53 -2.28 15.34
C VAL A 104 3.07 -2.91 16.64
N GLY A 105 3.97 -3.88 16.54
CA GLY A 105 4.47 -4.63 17.69
C GLY A 105 5.17 -3.80 18.78
N GLN A 106 5.96 -2.77 18.43
CA GLN A 106 6.69 -1.93 19.40
C GLN A 106 7.08 -0.52 18.88
N ASP A 107 6.64 -0.10 17.68
CA ASP A 107 7.03 1.20 17.08
C ASP A 107 5.89 2.23 17.19
N HIS A 108 6.09 3.25 18.05
CA HIS A 108 5.12 4.34 18.23
C HIS A 108 4.81 5.09 16.93
N VAL A 109 5.79 5.24 16.03
CA VAL A 109 5.58 5.94 14.77
C VAL A 109 4.66 5.13 13.87
N ALA A 110 4.95 3.84 13.75
CA ALA A 110 4.15 2.94 12.95
C ALA A 110 2.71 2.82 13.45
N LEU A 111 2.51 2.77 14.77
CA LEU A 111 1.17 2.76 15.33
C LEU A 111 0.38 4.02 14.94
N VAL A 112 1.01 5.20 15.00
CA VAL A 112 0.37 6.45 14.61
C VAL A 112 0.09 6.48 13.11
N GLU A 113 1.02 6.02 12.27
CA GLU A 113 0.81 5.87 10.82
C GLU A 113 -0.38 4.98 10.52
N THR A 114 -0.49 3.79 11.16
CA THR A 114 -1.65 2.90 10.97
C THR A 114 -2.95 3.59 11.38
N VAL A 115 -3.00 4.26 12.53
CA VAL A 115 -4.22 4.96 12.96
C VAL A 115 -4.62 6.03 11.95
N LEU A 116 -3.66 6.79 11.41
CA LEU A 116 -3.91 7.85 10.45
C LEU A 116 -4.27 7.32 9.06
N HIS A 117 -3.70 6.19 8.64
CA HIS A 117 -4.07 5.46 7.42
C HIS A 117 -5.54 5.05 7.45
N GLU A 118 -5.99 4.46 8.56
CA GLU A 118 -7.36 3.97 8.69
C GLU A 118 -8.37 5.15 8.83
N ILE A 119 -7.95 6.27 9.43
CA ILE A 119 -8.73 7.52 9.40
C ILE A 119 -8.82 8.08 7.98
N ALA A 120 -7.74 8.01 7.20
CA ALA A 120 -7.74 8.47 5.81
C ALA A 120 -8.77 7.72 4.96
N HIS A 121 -8.86 6.40 5.11
CA HIS A 121 -9.91 5.62 4.43
C HIS A 121 -11.34 6.02 4.85
N THR A 122 -11.52 6.49 6.10
CA THR A 122 -12.82 7.02 6.53
C THR A 122 -13.13 8.37 5.88
N HIS A 123 -12.08 9.18 5.66
CA HIS A 123 -12.21 10.50 5.07
C HIS A 123 -12.37 10.47 3.54
N LEU A 124 -11.77 9.51 2.85
CA LEU A 124 -11.93 9.33 1.40
C LEU A 124 -11.86 7.85 1.05
N PHE A 125 -12.87 7.38 0.33
CA PHE A 125 -12.91 6.05 -0.26
C PHE A 125 -13.65 6.12 -1.60
N VAL A 126 -12.96 5.79 -2.69
CA VAL A 126 -13.56 5.77 -4.03
C VAL A 126 -13.94 4.32 -4.38
N PRO A 127 -15.24 4.00 -4.58
CA PRO A 127 -15.68 2.64 -4.88
C PRO A 127 -14.95 2.02 -6.09
N GLY A 128 -14.53 0.77 -5.97
CA GLY A 128 -13.84 0.04 -7.05
C GLY A 128 -12.37 0.46 -7.29
N ARG A 129 -11.88 1.55 -6.69
CA ARG A 129 -10.51 2.07 -6.90
C ARG A 129 -9.55 1.64 -5.78
N VAL A 130 -9.47 0.33 -5.50
CA VAL A 130 -8.69 -0.24 -4.38
C VAL A 130 -7.24 0.27 -4.33
N ARG A 131 -6.53 0.28 -5.47
CA ARG A 131 -5.14 0.74 -5.53
C ARG A 131 -5.00 2.22 -5.14
N PHE A 132 -5.92 3.07 -5.59
CA PHE A 132 -5.93 4.49 -5.22
C PHE A 132 -6.21 4.66 -3.73
N ASN A 133 -7.27 4.02 -3.22
CA ASN A 133 -7.66 4.15 -1.80
C ASN A 133 -6.51 3.77 -0.87
N GLU A 134 -5.82 2.65 -1.14
CA GLU A 134 -4.68 2.21 -0.30
C GLU A 134 -3.44 3.10 -0.47
N SER A 135 -3.15 3.58 -1.68
CA SER A 135 -2.00 4.49 -1.91
C SER A 135 -2.24 5.86 -1.27
N PHE A 136 -3.47 6.39 -1.38
CA PHE A 136 -3.91 7.61 -0.70
C PHE A 136 -3.81 7.46 0.82
N ALA A 137 -4.36 6.38 1.38
CA ALA A 137 -4.30 6.13 2.82
C ALA A 137 -2.86 5.96 3.31
N THR A 138 -1.99 5.34 2.51
CA THR A 138 -0.55 5.20 2.81
C THR A 138 0.14 6.57 2.82
N PHE A 139 -0.14 7.42 1.82
CA PHE A 139 0.36 8.80 1.77
C PHE A 139 -0.08 9.61 2.99
N VAL A 140 -1.38 9.63 3.31
CA VAL A 140 -1.91 10.36 4.46
C VAL A 140 -1.34 9.80 5.76
N GLY A 141 -1.30 8.48 5.92
CA GLY A 141 -0.77 7.82 7.12
C GLY A 141 0.66 8.26 7.43
N HIS A 142 1.55 8.25 6.43
CA HIS A 142 2.94 8.66 6.60
C HIS A 142 3.12 10.17 6.79
N THR A 143 2.49 10.99 5.95
CA THR A 143 2.66 12.45 6.01
C THR A 143 1.99 13.05 7.24
N ALA A 144 0.80 12.57 7.62
CA ALA A 144 0.12 12.98 8.83
C ALA A 144 0.88 12.53 10.08
N ALA A 145 1.49 11.33 10.08
CA ALA A 145 2.33 10.90 11.20
C ALA A 145 3.58 11.78 11.35
N ALA A 146 4.24 12.12 10.23
CA ALA A 146 5.34 13.08 10.25
C ALA A 146 4.88 14.43 10.81
N ALA A 147 3.76 14.99 10.31
CA ALA A 147 3.20 16.23 10.82
C ALA A 147 2.88 16.14 12.32
N PHE A 148 2.25 15.04 12.76
CA PHE A 148 1.91 14.79 14.16
C PHE A 148 3.15 14.83 15.06
N PHE A 149 4.18 14.03 14.78
CA PHE A 149 5.37 13.99 15.63
C PHE A 149 6.21 15.26 15.56
N CYS A 150 6.18 15.99 14.45
CA CYS A 150 6.93 17.23 14.30
C CYS A 150 6.21 18.45 14.91
N ARG A 151 4.87 18.43 15.06
CA ARG A 151 4.07 19.60 15.49
C ARG A 151 3.36 19.44 16.83
N ARG A 152 3.20 18.23 17.35
CA ARG A 152 2.56 18.00 18.67
C ARG A 152 3.34 18.65 19.81
N THR A 153 2.69 18.83 20.96
CA THR A 153 3.36 19.26 22.19
C THR A 153 4.47 18.28 22.58
N GLY A 154 5.67 18.80 22.82
CA GLY A 154 6.87 17.97 23.05
C GLY A 154 7.41 17.27 21.79
N GLY A 155 6.86 17.60 20.62
CA GLY A 155 7.40 17.30 19.31
C GLY A 155 8.40 18.34 18.84
N GLY A 156 8.78 18.25 17.57
CA GLY A 156 9.70 19.19 16.92
C GLY A 156 10.58 18.52 15.86
N PRO A 157 11.17 19.30 14.94
CA PRO A 157 11.97 18.77 13.83
C PRO A 157 13.15 17.91 14.28
N ASP A 158 13.72 18.21 15.45
CA ASP A 158 14.89 17.52 16.00
C ASP A 158 14.55 16.36 16.95
N THR A 159 13.27 16.05 17.11
CA THR A 159 12.86 14.90 17.93
C THR A 159 13.10 13.59 17.18
N VAL A 160 13.46 12.54 17.93
CA VAL A 160 13.70 11.19 17.36
C VAL A 160 12.48 10.67 16.60
N TRP A 161 11.27 10.97 17.09
CA TRP A 161 10.03 10.50 16.48
C TRP A 161 9.69 11.26 15.19
N CYS A 162 9.91 12.58 15.14
CA CYS A 162 9.75 13.36 13.91
C CYS A 162 10.74 12.90 12.83
N ARG A 163 12.03 12.75 13.17
CA ARG A 163 13.05 12.24 12.23
C ARG A 163 12.70 10.86 11.71
N ARG A 164 12.32 9.94 12.60
CA ARG A 164 11.91 8.58 12.23
C ARG A 164 10.69 8.58 11.31
N ALA A 165 9.67 9.40 11.57
CA ALA A 165 8.48 9.51 10.70
C ALA A 165 8.83 10.07 9.31
N ARG A 166 9.69 11.09 9.23
CA ARG A 166 10.18 11.65 7.96
C ARG A 166 11.01 10.64 7.18
N ASP A 167 11.91 9.92 7.85
CA ASP A 167 12.73 8.87 7.21
C ASP A 167 11.87 7.72 6.71
N ARG A 168 10.81 7.33 7.43
CA ARG A 168 9.85 6.32 6.98
C ARG A 168 9.14 6.76 5.71
N TRP A 169 8.66 8.01 5.67
CA TRP A 169 8.04 8.58 4.46
C TRP A 169 9.01 8.58 3.27
N ALA A 170 10.25 9.01 3.49
CA ALA A 170 11.27 9.00 2.45
C ALA A 170 11.56 7.58 1.92
N ASP A 171 11.65 6.60 2.82
CA ASP A 171 11.89 5.20 2.48
C ASP A 171 10.72 4.58 1.69
N VAL A 172 9.46 4.83 2.07
CA VAL A 172 8.32 4.29 1.32
C VAL A 172 8.15 4.96 -0.04
N GLN A 173 8.45 6.25 -0.16
CA GLN A 173 8.52 6.90 -1.47
C GLN A 173 9.60 6.27 -2.35
N ALA A 174 10.80 6.03 -1.80
CA ALA A 174 11.89 5.39 -2.54
C ALA A 174 11.53 3.97 -2.99
N PHE A 175 10.85 3.20 -2.13
CA PHE A 175 10.38 1.85 -2.46
C PHE A 175 9.24 1.84 -3.47
N SER A 176 8.27 2.77 -3.38
CA SER A 176 7.24 2.98 -4.41
C SER A 176 7.86 3.25 -5.76
N ARG A 177 8.75 4.25 -5.84
CA ARG A 177 9.48 4.61 -7.08
C ARG A 177 10.24 3.43 -7.68
N PHE A 178 10.81 2.58 -6.84
CA PHE A 178 11.47 1.35 -7.27
C PHE A 178 10.48 0.33 -7.83
N LEU A 179 9.36 0.07 -7.14
CA LEU A 179 8.34 -0.87 -7.62
C LEU A 179 7.64 -0.39 -8.89
N ASP A 180 7.35 0.91 -9.00
CA ASP A 180 6.79 1.53 -10.20
C ASP A 180 7.69 1.28 -11.42
N ARG A 181 9.02 1.35 -11.27
CA ARG A 181 9.98 0.99 -12.33
C ARG A 181 9.92 -0.49 -12.70
N VAL A 182 9.86 -1.39 -11.72
CA VAL A 182 9.73 -2.84 -11.98
C VAL A 182 8.43 -3.13 -12.73
N VAL A 183 7.34 -2.47 -12.36
CA VAL A 183 6.06 -2.55 -13.07
C VAL A 183 6.18 -2.04 -14.50
N ALA A 184 6.84 -0.90 -14.73
CA ALA A 184 7.06 -0.36 -16.07
C ALA A 184 7.88 -1.33 -16.95
N ASP A 185 8.97 -1.89 -16.42
CA ASP A 185 9.81 -2.89 -17.11
C ASP A 185 8.97 -4.11 -17.54
N LEU A 186 8.12 -4.62 -16.66
CA LEU A 186 7.23 -5.75 -16.94
C LEU A 186 6.12 -5.40 -17.93
N SER A 187 5.50 -4.22 -17.80
CA SER A 187 4.47 -3.75 -18.74
C SER A 187 5.00 -3.67 -20.16
N ALA A 188 6.24 -3.20 -20.36
CA ALA A 188 6.87 -3.17 -21.67
C ALA A 188 7.04 -4.58 -22.28
N VAL A 189 7.42 -5.58 -21.48
CA VAL A 189 7.54 -6.97 -21.93
C VAL A 189 6.17 -7.57 -22.23
N TYR A 190 5.21 -7.42 -21.33
CA TYR A 190 3.88 -8.02 -21.46
C TYR A 190 3.05 -7.39 -22.59
N GLY A 191 3.21 -6.09 -22.81
CA GLY A 191 2.54 -5.36 -23.89
C GLY A 191 3.13 -5.60 -25.28
N ASN A 192 4.30 -6.24 -25.40
CA ASN A 192 4.93 -6.47 -26.69
C ASN A 192 4.21 -7.61 -27.47
N PRO A 193 3.60 -7.32 -28.64
CA PRO A 193 2.88 -8.33 -29.43
C PRO A 193 3.82 -9.27 -30.19
N GLY A 194 5.10 -8.91 -30.36
CA GLY A 194 6.10 -9.73 -31.05
C GLY A 194 6.73 -10.81 -30.16
N LEU A 195 6.36 -10.89 -28.88
CA LEU A 195 6.85 -11.93 -27.97
C LEU A 195 5.77 -12.99 -27.75
N SER A 196 6.17 -14.25 -27.88
CA SER A 196 5.39 -15.38 -27.40
C SER A 196 5.21 -15.32 -25.89
N ARG A 197 4.23 -16.08 -25.38
CA ARG A 197 4.02 -16.21 -23.94
C ARG A 197 5.28 -16.74 -23.23
N GLU A 198 5.97 -17.71 -23.81
CA GLU A 198 7.18 -18.29 -23.23
C GLU A 198 8.31 -17.25 -23.11
N GLU A 199 8.53 -16.45 -24.16
CA GLU A 199 9.52 -15.37 -24.13
C GLU A 199 9.17 -14.28 -23.11
N LYS A 200 7.88 -13.93 -22.96
CA LYS A 200 7.43 -13.00 -21.91
C LYS A 200 7.75 -13.52 -20.52
N LEU A 201 7.51 -14.80 -20.27
CA LEU A 201 7.81 -15.43 -18.99
C LEU A 201 9.31 -15.51 -18.72
N ALA A 202 10.13 -15.83 -19.73
CA ALA A 202 11.59 -15.85 -19.58
C ALA A 202 12.14 -14.45 -19.22
N ARG A 203 11.75 -13.42 -19.98
CA ARG A 203 12.17 -12.03 -19.73
C ARG A 203 11.67 -11.49 -18.39
N ARG A 204 10.47 -11.91 -17.96
CA ARG A 204 9.95 -11.58 -16.63
C ARG A 204 10.88 -12.08 -15.53
N GLU A 205 11.37 -13.32 -15.61
CA GLU A 205 12.29 -13.84 -14.58
C GLU A 205 13.61 -13.07 -14.56
N GLU A 206 14.12 -12.66 -15.73
CA GLU A 206 15.29 -11.77 -15.82
C GLU A 206 15.04 -10.43 -15.12
N ILE A 207 13.88 -9.81 -15.34
CA ILE A 207 13.47 -8.56 -14.68
C ILE A 207 13.36 -8.76 -13.16
N PHE A 208 12.82 -9.89 -12.69
CA PHE A 208 12.73 -10.16 -11.26
C PHE A 208 14.10 -10.34 -10.60
N GLU A 209 15.03 -11.05 -11.25
CA GLU A 209 16.40 -11.19 -10.73
C GLU A 209 17.15 -9.86 -10.76
N ASP A 210 16.96 -9.07 -11.81
CA ASP A 210 17.46 -7.70 -11.91
C ASP A 210 16.92 -6.80 -10.79
N ALA A 211 15.61 -6.83 -10.55
CA ALA A 211 14.97 -6.07 -9.48
C ALA A 211 15.52 -6.48 -8.10
N LYS A 212 15.72 -7.78 -7.85
CA LYS A 212 16.37 -8.24 -6.60
C LYS A 212 17.80 -7.73 -6.47
N ARG A 213 18.55 -7.66 -7.57
CA ARG A 213 19.92 -7.09 -7.58
C ARG A 213 19.88 -5.60 -7.27
N ARG A 214 19.14 -4.80 -8.05
CA ARG A 214 18.98 -3.34 -7.84
C ARG A 214 18.46 -3.01 -6.44
N PHE A 215 17.53 -3.80 -5.92
CA PHE A 215 17.06 -3.63 -4.54
C PHE A 215 18.21 -3.76 -3.53
N ARG A 216 19.08 -4.77 -3.69
CA ARG A 216 20.22 -5.00 -2.79
C ARG A 216 21.31 -3.93 -2.92
N THR A 217 21.62 -3.51 -4.15
CA THR A 217 22.81 -2.69 -4.44
C THR A 217 22.52 -1.20 -4.49
N GLU A 218 21.30 -0.80 -4.85
CA GLU A 218 20.95 0.61 -5.09
C GLU A 218 19.97 1.12 -4.03
N LEU A 219 18.84 0.43 -3.82
CA LEU A 219 17.80 0.92 -2.91
C LEU A 219 18.14 0.69 -1.44
N ARG A 220 18.40 -0.56 -1.05
CA ARG A 220 18.55 -0.96 0.35
C ARG A 220 19.63 -0.19 1.11
N PRO A 221 20.80 0.16 0.52
CA PRO A 221 21.81 0.96 1.21
C PRO A 221 21.35 2.38 1.58
N GLY A 222 20.42 2.95 0.82
CA GLY A 222 19.88 4.30 1.05
C GLY A 222 18.76 4.37 2.09
N LEU A 223 18.19 3.23 2.50
CA LEU A 223 17.06 3.19 3.42
C LEU A 223 17.48 3.46 4.87
N ARG A 224 16.71 4.32 5.55
CA ARG A 224 17.06 4.86 6.88
C ARG A 224 16.30 4.19 8.02
N SER A 225 15.01 3.93 7.83
CA SER A 225 14.10 3.37 8.83
C SER A 225 13.59 1.98 8.44
N TYR A 226 13.08 1.81 7.22
CA TYR A 226 12.61 0.55 6.71
C TYR A 226 13.74 -0.27 6.10
N ARG A 227 13.55 -1.60 6.08
CA ARG A 227 14.50 -2.52 5.43
C ARG A 227 13.87 -3.30 4.27
N PHE A 228 12.54 -3.32 4.18
CA PHE A 228 11.76 -4.06 3.19
C PHE A 228 12.28 -5.48 2.91
N GLY A 229 12.81 -6.17 3.94
CA GLY A 229 13.48 -7.46 3.78
C GLY A 229 12.58 -8.57 3.25
N TYR A 230 11.25 -8.40 3.36
CA TYR A 230 10.28 -9.29 2.72
C TYR A 230 10.40 -9.29 1.18
N PHE A 231 10.88 -8.21 0.57
CA PHE A 231 11.05 -8.13 -0.88
C PHE A 231 11.98 -9.23 -1.41
N LEU A 232 13.02 -9.57 -0.65
CA LEU A 232 13.97 -10.62 -0.99
C LEU A 232 13.59 -12.02 -0.44
N ARG A 233 12.77 -12.08 0.61
CA ARG A 233 12.38 -13.35 1.27
C ARG A 233 11.13 -13.98 0.66
N THR A 234 10.26 -13.18 0.07
CA THR A 234 9.06 -13.66 -0.62
C THR A 234 9.39 -13.82 -2.11
N PRO A 235 9.05 -14.97 -2.74
CA PRO A 235 9.21 -15.14 -4.19
C PRO A 235 8.60 -13.96 -4.96
N LEU A 236 9.34 -13.43 -5.93
CA LEU A 236 8.80 -12.40 -6.82
C LEU A 236 7.99 -13.07 -7.91
N ASN A 237 6.74 -12.62 -8.05
CA ASN A 237 5.81 -13.01 -9.09
C ASN A 237 4.77 -11.91 -9.26
N ASN A 238 3.88 -12.01 -10.25
CA ASN A 238 2.92 -10.94 -10.50
C ASN A 238 1.93 -10.75 -9.32
N ALA A 239 1.56 -11.81 -8.59
CA ALA A 239 0.67 -11.71 -7.44
C ALA A 239 1.31 -10.99 -6.25
N THR A 240 2.59 -11.26 -5.95
CA THR A 240 3.33 -10.59 -4.87
C THR A 240 3.64 -9.14 -5.23
N LEU A 241 3.95 -8.85 -6.50
CA LEU A 241 4.16 -7.50 -6.98
C LEU A 241 2.87 -6.67 -6.91
N LEU A 242 1.77 -7.15 -7.51
CA LEU A 242 0.49 -6.44 -7.50
C LEU A 242 -0.06 -6.24 -6.09
N ALA A 243 0.17 -7.21 -5.18
CA ALA A 243 -0.22 -7.05 -3.79
C ALA A 243 0.49 -5.89 -3.08
N ARG A 244 1.76 -5.62 -3.44
CA ARG A 244 2.53 -4.48 -2.92
C ARG A 244 2.13 -3.18 -3.60
N MET A 245 1.92 -3.22 -4.92
CA MET A 245 1.47 -2.07 -5.71
C MET A 245 0.14 -1.49 -5.26
N ARG A 246 -0.68 -2.21 -4.49
CA ARG A 246 -1.86 -1.62 -3.85
C ARG A 246 -1.51 -0.43 -2.96
N TYR A 247 -0.40 -0.51 -2.21
CA TYR A 247 0.01 0.50 -1.24
C TYR A 247 1.12 1.43 -1.75
N TYR A 248 1.97 0.91 -2.64
CA TYR A 248 3.20 1.57 -3.08
C TYR A 248 3.12 1.99 -4.55
N HIS A 249 2.04 2.65 -4.96
CA HIS A 249 1.90 3.16 -6.32
C HIS A 249 1.85 4.67 -6.33
N ARG A 250 2.75 5.30 -7.09
CA ARG A 250 2.81 6.76 -7.29
C ARG A 250 2.88 7.56 -5.98
N LEU A 251 3.39 6.97 -4.89
CA LEU A 251 3.57 7.71 -3.62
C LEU A 251 4.45 8.97 -3.77
N PRO A 252 5.50 8.98 -4.61
CA PRO A 252 6.25 10.20 -4.90
C PRO A 252 5.38 11.33 -5.47
N ASP A 253 4.38 11.00 -6.27
CA ASP A 253 3.54 11.98 -6.95
C ASP A 253 2.53 12.60 -5.98
N PHE A 254 2.03 11.83 -5.00
CA PHE A 254 1.33 12.40 -3.84
C PHE A 254 2.24 13.36 -3.05
N GLY A 255 3.53 13.00 -2.88
CA GLY A 255 4.53 13.87 -2.25
C GLY A 255 4.73 15.17 -3.03
N GLU A 256 4.83 15.10 -4.34
CA GLU A 256 4.96 16.27 -5.21
C GLU A 256 3.70 17.15 -5.16
N LEU A 257 2.50 16.55 -5.15
CA LEU A 257 1.25 17.30 -4.99
C LEU A 257 1.25 18.11 -3.69
N LEU A 258 1.68 17.50 -2.58
CA LEU A 258 1.82 18.16 -1.29
C LEU A 258 2.85 19.30 -1.33
N GLU A 259 3.98 19.11 -2.00
CA GLU A 259 5.02 20.13 -2.14
C GLU A 259 4.54 21.33 -2.99
N ARG A 260 3.77 21.08 -4.06
CA ARG A 260 3.15 22.14 -4.88
C ARG A 260 2.11 22.94 -4.10
N GLY A 261 1.52 22.37 -3.06
CA GLY A 261 0.63 23.03 -2.11
C GLY A 261 1.35 23.61 -0.88
N ASP A 262 2.64 23.96 -1.00
CA ASP A 262 3.48 24.52 0.07
C ASP A 262 3.57 23.66 1.34
N GLY A 263 3.32 22.35 1.22
CA GLY A 263 3.29 21.42 2.34
C GLY A 263 2.01 21.48 3.18
N ASP A 264 0.94 22.13 2.70
CA ASP A 264 -0.37 22.13 3.36
C ASP A 264 -1.08 20.78 3.15
N LEU A 265 -0.87 19.88 4.10
CA LEU A 265 -1.46 18.55 4.09
C LEU A 265 -3.00 18.60 4.20
N ALA A 266 -3.57 19.54 4.94
CA ALA A 266 -5.02 19.62 5.12
C ALA A 266 -5.69 20.02 3.80
N ALA A 267 -5.16 21.06 3.13
CA ALA A 267 -5.64 21.49 1.83
C ALA A 267 -5.46 20.42 0.75
N THR A 268 -4.29 19.75 0.73
CA THR A 268 -4.00 18.67 -0.23
C THR A 268 -4.98 17.51 -0.09
N VAL A 269 -5.27 17.08 1.14
CA VAL A 269 -6.22 15.99 1.40
C VAL A 269 -7.66 16.39 1.07
N ALA A 270 -8.06 17.62 1.40
CA ALA A 270 -9.38 18.14 1.05
C ALA A 270 -9.59 18.16 -0.48
N PHE A 271 -8.61 18.67 -1.23
CA PHE A 271 -8.63 18.67 -2.70
C PHE A 271 -8.84 17.26 -3.28
N LEU A 272 -8.05 16.27 -2.81
CA LEU A 272 -8.20 14.88 -3.26
C LEU A 272 -9.58 14.30 -2.88
N ALA A 273 -10.08 14.62 -1.68
CA ALA A 273 -11.38 14.14 -1.23
C ALA A 273 -12.56 14.69 -2.04
N GLU A 274 -12.45 15.94 -2.51
CA GLU A 274 -13.46 16.59 -3.37
C GLU A 274 -13.40 16.07 -4.81
N ALA A 275 -12.20 15.95 -5.39
CA ALA A 275 -12.05 15.67 -6.82
C ALA A 275 -12.04 14.16 -7.18
N ALA A 276 -11.61 13.28 -6.26
CA ALA A 276 -11.39 11.86 -6.59
C ALA A 276 -12.68 11.09 -6.91
N GLY A 277 -13.84 11.52 -6.40
CA GLY A 277 -15.13 10.90 -6.73
C GLY A 277 -15.65 11.24 -8.13
N GLU A 278 -15.18 12.35 -8.72
CA GLU A 278 -15.63 12.88 -10.01
C GLU A 278 -14.66 12.54 -11.15
N THR A 279 -13.47 12.03 -10.82
CA THR A 279 -12.41 11.71 -11.80
C THR A 279 -12.46 10.25 -12.20
N GLU A 280 -12.30 9.95 -13.51
CA GLU A 280 -12.31 8.57 -14.00
C GLU A 280 -11.19 7.74 -13.37
N ASP A 281 -9.93 8.13 -13.52
CA ASP A 281 -8.82 7.61 -12.72
C ASP A 281 -8.37 8.66 -11.69
N PRO A 282 -8.63 8.46 -10.38
CA PRO A 282 -8.20 9.40 -9.35
C PRO A 282 -6.68 9.65 -9.30
N PHE A 283 -5.86 8.77 -9.89
CA PHE A 283 -4.42 9.03 -10.05
C PHE A 283 -4.12 10.17 -11.03
N ASP A 284 -5.05 10.56 -11.90
CA ASP A 284 -4.88 11.68 -12.83
C ASP A 284 -4.83 13.04 -12.11
N LEU A 285 -5.32 13.10 -10.87
CA LEU A 285 -5.21 14.26 -9.98
C LEU A 285 -3.78 14.50 -9.49
N LEU A 286 -2.88 13.51 -9.60
CA LEU A 286 -1.51 13.60 -9.14
C LEU A 286 -0.58 14.12 -10.25
N PRO A 287 0.43 14.95 -9.92
CA PRO A 287 1.49 15.30 -10.85
C PRO A 287 2.11 14.07 -11.52
N GLY A 288 2.44 14.17 -12.81
CA GLY A 288 3.09 13.07 -13.54
C GLY A 288 2.13 12.04 -14.15
N SER A 289 0.82 12.29 -14.15
CA SER A 289 -0.09 11.64 -15.10
C SER A 289 0.32 12.07 -16.52
N ASP A 290 0.94 11.15 -17.26
CA ASP A 290 1.08 11.33 -18.71
C ASP A 290 -0.35 11.34 -19.28
N PRO A 291 -0.77 12.35 -20.08
CA PRO A 291 -2.13 12.43 -20.63
C PRO A 291 -2.49 11.34 -21.65
N GLY A 292 -1.75 10.23 -21.71
CA GLY A 292 -1.98 9.16 -22.67
C GLY A 292 -1.04 7.97 -22.43
N GLY A 293 -1.59 6.91 -21.85
CA GLY A 293 -0.99 5.58 -21.74
C GLY A 293 -2.05 4.50 -21.74
#